data_AF-A0A2Z6MIM3-F1
#
_entry.id   AF-A0A2Z6MIM3-F1
#
_cell.length_a   1.000
_cell.length_b   1.000
_cell.length_c   1.000
_cell.angle_alpha   90.00
_cell.angle_beta   90.00
_cell.angle_gamma   90.00
#
_symmetry.space_group_name_H-M   'P 1'
#
loop_
_entity.id
_entity.type
_entity.pdbx_description
1 polymer ?
#
loop_
_entity_poly.entity_id
_entity_poly.type
_entity_poly.pdbx_seq_one_letter_code
_entity_poly.pdbx_strand_id
1 'polypeptide(L)'
;MFHLDGLNWEISVIREPDEVITQSYAGGKIVTTTGSVRHYQDDATFATIVAHEVARVVARHYAELETRCKWVDFIHDLLNLFVPIDFK
;
A
#
# COMPACT_ATOMS: atom_id res chain seq x y z
N MET A 1 22.18 6.43 6.48
CA MET A 1 21.19 5.35 6.50
C MET A 1 20.12 5.71 5.50
N PHE A 2 19.98 4.92 4.44
CA PHE A 2 18.94 5.10 3.42
C PHE A 2 17.59 4.70 3.99
N HIS A 3 16.49 5.22 3.46
CA HIS A 3 15.14 4.92 3.99
C HIS A 3 14.70 3.46 3.78
N LEU A 4 15.49 2.69 3.03
CA LEU A 4 15.28 1.26 2.80
C LEU A 4 16.05 0.38 3.82
N ASP A 5 17.00 0.96 4.55
CA ASP A 5 17.81 0.22 5.52
C ASP A 5 16.92 -0.22 6.69
N GLY A 6 16.91 -1.53 6.97
CA GLY A 6 16.14 -2.11 8.08
C GLY A 6 14.69 -2.47 7.75
N LEU A 7 14.25 -2.34 6.49
CA LEU A 7 12.93 -2.84 6.08
C LEU A 7 12.86 -4.37 6.16
N ASN A 8 11.76 -4.90 6.69
CA ASN A 8 11.47 -6.33 6.73
C ASN A 8 10.63 -6.73 5.51
N TRP A 9 11.31 -6.88 4.37
CA TRP A 9 10.68 -7.23 3.11
C TRP A 9 9.94 -8.56 3.18
N GLU A 10 8.66 -8.54 2.83
CA GLU A 10 7.80 -9.72 2.88
C GLU A 10 6.73 -9.64 1.81
N ILE A 11 6.46 -10.77 1.17
CA ILE A 11 5.34 -10.95 0.26
C ILE A 11 4.41 -12.00 0.87
N SER A 12 3.21 -11.58 1.25
CA SER A 12 2.20 -12.48 1.84
C SER A 12 1.13 -12.83 0.80
N VAL A 13 0.81 -14.11 0.67
CA VAL A 13 -0.26 -14.59 -0.21
C VAL A 13 -1.51 -14.86 0.61
N ILE A 14 -2.58 -14.11 0.35
CA ILE A 14 -3.87 -14.25 1.03
C ILE A 14 -4.78 -15.16 0.20
N ARG A 15 -5.48 -16.07 0.88
CA ARG A 15 -6.42 -17.01 0.25
C ARG A 15 -7.74 -16.31 -0.09
N GLU A 16 -7.70 -15.51 -1.16
CA GLU A 16 -8.86 -14.94 -1.83
C GLU A 16 -8.80 -15.36 -3.31
N PRO A 17 -9.52 -16.41 -3.74
CA PRO A 17 -9.40 -16.96 -5.09
C PRO A 17 -10.10 -16.10 -6.16
N ASP A 18 -11.10 -15.31 -5.76
CA ASP A 18 -11.94 -14.51 -6.66
C ASP A 18 -11.44 -13.06 -6.81
N GLU A 19 -10.55 -12.62 -5.92
CA GLU A 19 -9.97 -11.28 -5.93
C GLU A 19 -8.63 -11.26 -6.67
N VAL A 20 -8.44 -10.30 -7.59
CA VAL A 20 -7.17 -10.08 -8.32
C VAL A 20 -6.52 -8.79 -7.81
N ILE A 21 -5.89 -8.89 -6.65
CA ILE A 21 -5.25 -7.78 -5.95
C ILE A 21 -3.79 -8.11 -5.61
N THR A 22 -2.89 -7.20 -5.98
CA THR A 22 -1.51 -7.18 -5.48
C THR A 22 -1.16 -5.74 -5.12
N GLN A 23 -0.79 -5.50 -3.86
CA GLN A 23 -0.60 -4.15 -3.32
C GLN A 23 0.58 -4.07 -2.35
N SER A 24 1.28 -2.95 -2.39
CA SER A 24 2.33 -2.56 -1.44
C SER A 24 1.77 -1.75 -0.27
N TYR A 25 2.38 -1.98 0.89
CA TYR A 25 2.16 -1.24 2.12
C TYR A 25 3.48 -0.68 2.64
N ALA A 26 3.40 0.26 3.58
CA ALA A 26 4.57 0.81 4.24
C ALA A 26 5.39 -0.29 4.94
N GLY A 27 6.71 -0.12 5.00
CA GLY A 27 7.59 -1.05 5.72
C GLY A 27 8.10 -2.25 4.91
N GLY A 28 7.95 -2.25 3.58
CA GLY A 28 8.44 -3.35 2.74
C GLY A 28 7.48 -4.53 2.63
N LYS A 29 6.20 -4.32 2.93
CA LYS A 29 5.17 -5.38 2.90
C LYS A 29 4.42 -5.33 1.58
N ILE A 30 4.29 -6.48 0.93
CA ILE A 30 3.49 -6.65 -0.27
C ILE A 30 2.49 -7.77 -0.01
N VAL A 31 1.23 -7.54 -0.35
CA VAL A 31 0.16 -8.52 -0.20
C VAL A 31 -0.39 -8.84 -1.57
N THR A 32 -0.53 -10.14 -1.87
CA THR A 32 -1.13 -10.63 -3.10
C THR A 32 -2.17 -11.68 -2.79
N THR A 33 -3.15 -11.87 -3.66
CA THR A 33 -4.22 -12.84 -3.48
C THR A 33 -3.97 -14.14 -4.28
N THR A 34 -4.56 -15.25 -3.85
CA THR A 34 -4.52 -16.49 -4.65
C THR A 34 -5.19 -16.33 -6.02
N GLY A 35 -6.17 -15.43 -6.15
CA GLY A 35 -6.76 -15.05 -7.43
C GLY A 35 -5.73 -14.35 -8.34
N SER A 36 -4.91 -13.45 -7.80
CA SER A 36 -3.80 -12.83 -8.54
C SER A 36 -2.79 -13.85 -9.06
N VAL A 37 -2.33 -14.75 -8.19
CA VAL A 37 -1.35 -15.78 -8.56
C VAL A 37 -1.87 -16.68 -9.68
N ARG A 38 -3.19 -16.97 -9.71
CA ARG A 38 -3.82 -17.77 -10.78
C ARG A 38 -4.12 -16.95 -12.04
N HIS A 39 -4.33 -15.65 -11.90
CA HIS A 39 -4.70 -14.76 -12.98
C HIS A 39 -3.51 -14.48 -13.93
N TYR A 40 -2.32 -14.28 -13.37
CA TYR A 40 -1.13 -14.05 -14.18
C TYR A 40 -0.62 -15.36 -14.78
N GLN A 41 -0.47 -15.38 -16.11
CA GLN A 41 -0.26 -16.61 -16.89
C GLN A 41 1.12 -17.23 -16.69
N ASP A 42 2.11 -16.43 -16.29
CA ASP A 42 3.51 -16.83 -16.17
C ASP A 42 4.25 -16.03 -15.09
N ASP A 43 5.38 -16.59 -14.65
CA ASP A 43 6.21 -16.03 -13.60
C ASP A 43 6.78 -14.64 -13.94
N ALA A 44 7.06 -14.35 -15.22
CA ALA A 44 7.62 -13.06 -15.62
C ALA A 44 6.55 -11.96 -15.55
N THR A 45 5.31 -12.27 -15.94
CA THR A 45 4.16 -11.38 -15.76
C THR A 45 3.92 -11.13 -14.27
N PHE A 46 3.90 -12.16 -13.43
CA PHE A 46 3.72 -11.99 -11.99
C PHE A 46 4.87 -11.18 -11.35
N ALA A 47 6.12 -11.47 -11.73
CA ALA A 47 7.29 -10.73 -11.27
C ALA A 47 7.22 -9.25 -11.67
N THR A 48 6.65 -8.91 -12.84
CA THR A 48 6.44 -7.53 -13.27
C THR A 48 5.51 -6.77 -12.33
N ILE A 49 4.41 -7.40 -11.91
CA ILE A 49 3.45 -6.81 -10.96
C ILE A 49 4.09 -6.64 -9.57
N VAL A 50 4.81 -7.66 -9.09
CA VAL A 50 5.54 -7.58 -7.82
C VAL A 50 6.61 -6.49 -7.88
N ALA A 51 7.36 -6.37 -8.98
CA ALA A 51 8.37 -5.33 -9.16
C ALA A 51 7.75 -3.92 -9.16
N HIS A 52 6.57 -3.74 -9.76
CA HIS A 52 5.82 -2.50 -9.68
C HIS A 52 5.50 -2.13 -8.23
N GLU A 53 5.03 -3.07 -7.42
CA GLU A 53 4.72 -2.83 -6.01
C GLU A 53 5.98 -2.60 -5.15
N VAL A 54 7.09 -3.30 -5.41
CA VAL A 54 8.40 -2.98 -4.80
C VAL A 54 8.81 -1.55 -5.12
N ALA A 55 8.68 -1.12 -6.38
CA ALA A 55 9.00 0.24 -6.79
C ALA A 55 8.14 1.29 -6.07
N ARG A 56 6.87 0.99 -5.80
CA ARG A 56 5.99 1.86 -4.99
C ARG A 56 6.46 2.00 -3.54
N VAL A 57 7.00 0.94 -2.93
CA VAL A 57 7.64 1.03 -1.61
C VAL A 57 8.90 1.88 -1.66
N VAL A 58 9.76 1.64 -2.66
CA VAL A 58 11.02 2.40 -2.84
C VAL A 58 10.73 3.89 -3.01
N ALA A 59 9.71 4.23 -3.79
CA ALA A 59 9.23 5.59 -4.01
C ALA A 59 8.35 6.14 -2.87
N ARG A 60 8.11 5.37 -1.81
CA ARG A 60 7.30 5.75 -0.63
C ARG A 60 5.85 6.16 -0.96
N HIS A 61 5.33 5.85 -2.14
CA HIS A 61 4.04 6.33 -2.62
C HIS A 61 2.89 6.05 -1.66
N TYR A 62 2.81 4.83 -1.12
CA TYR A 62 1.74 4.48 -0.17
C TYR A 62 1.92 5.22 1.17
N ALA A 63 3.15 5.29 1.69
CA ALA A 63 3.43 5.99 2.94
C ALA A 63 3.13 7.49 2.85
N GLU A 64 3.46 8.13 1.73
CA GLU A 64 3.17 9.55 1.49
C GLU A 64 1.68 9.81 1.35
N LEU A 65 0.97 8.96 0.59
CA LEU A 65 -0.48 9.04 0.45
C LEU A 65 -1.19 8.94 1.80
N GLU A 66 -0.87 7.90 2.58
CA GLU A 66 -1.44 7.67 3.90
C GLU A 66 -1.14 8.82 4.86
N THR A 67 0.10 9.31 4.88
CA THR A 67 0.50 10.42 5.75
C THR A 67 -0.26 11.69 5.36
N ARG A 68 -0.40 11.99 4.07
CA ARG A 68 -1.14 13.15 3.59
C ARG A 68 -2.61 13.09 3.99
N CYS A 69 -3.29 11.96 3.76
CA CYS A 69 -4.70 11.81 4.11
C CYS A 69 -4.90 11.94 5.62
N LYS A 70 -4.11 11.23 6.44
CA LYS A 70 -4.19 11.28 7.90
C LYS A 70 -3.91 12.66 8.48
N TRP A 71 -3.02 13.45 7.87
CA TRP A 71 -2.79 14.82 8.30
C TRP A 71 -4.00 15.71 8.04
N VAL A 72 -4.66 15.56 6.89
CA VAL A 72 -5.88 16.29 6.58
C VAL A 72 -6.98 15.91 7.56
N ASP A 73 -7.19 14.62 7.79
CA ASP A 73 -8.18 14.11 8.74
C ASP A 73 -7.91 14.62 10.16
N PHE A 74 -6.65 14.55 10.61
CA PHE A 74 -6.25 15.05 11.93
C PHE A 74 -6.54 16.55 12.09
N ILE A 75 -6.20 17.37 11.09
CA ILE A 75 -6.46 18.81 11.14
C ILE A 75 -7.96 19.08 11.16
N HIS A 76 -8.73 18.36 10.33
CA HIS A 76 -10.20 18.48 10.32
C HIS A 76 -10.81 18.13 11.67
N ASP A 77 -10.41 17.00 12.26
CA ASP A 77 -10.88 16.56 13.58
C ASP A 77 -10.48 17.53 14.69
N LEU A 78 -9.24 18.04 14.65
CA LEU A 78 -8.76 19.06 15.59
C LEU A 78 -9.57 20.35 15.50
N LEU A 79 -9.88 20.84 14.29
CA LEU A 79 -10.67 22.04 14.10
C LEU A 79 -12.12 21.85 14.58
N ASN A 80 -12.70 20.66 14.33
CA ASN A 80 -14.04 20.30 14.80
C ASN A 80 -14.20 20.30 16.33
N LEU A 81 -13.11 20.21 17.09
CA LEU A 81 -13.15 20.41 18.56
C LEU A 81 -13.48 21.86 18.96
N PHE A 82 -13.16 22.83 18.11
CA PHE A 82 -13.36 24.26 18.40
C PHE A 82 -14.56 24.84 17.67
N VAL A 83 -14.73 24.47 16.39
CA VAL A 83 -15.82 24.93 15.53
C VAL A 83 -16.23 23.78 14.62
N PRO A 84 -17.50 23.35 14.60
CA PRO A 84 -17.95 22.32 13.67
C PRO A 84 -17.85 22.86 12.23
N ILE A 85 -17.02 22.20 11.41
CA ILE A 85 -16.80 22.52 10.00
C ILE A 85 -17.51 21.43 9.17
N ASP A 86 -18.49 21.83 8.36
CA ASP A 86 -19.15 20.95 7.40
C ASP A 86 -18.62 21.24 5.99
N PHE A 87 -17.77 20.36 5.47
CA PHE A 87 -17.34 20.38 4.07
C PHE A 87 -18.41 19.69 3.20
N LYS A 88 -19.57 20.33 3.06
CA LYS A 88 -20.56 19.95 2.05
C LYS A 88 -20.13 20.31 0.64
#